data_AF-A0A915EAW3-F1
#
_entry.id   AF-A0A915EAW3-F1
#
_cell.length_a   1.000
_cell.length_b   1.000
_cell.length_c   1.000
_cell.angle_alpha   90.00
_cell.angle_beta   90.00
_cell.angle_gamma   90.00
#
_symmetry.space_group_name_H-M   'P 1'
#
loop_
_entity.id
_entity.type
_entity.pdbx_description
1 polymer ?
#
loop_
_entity_poly.entity_id
_entity_poly.type
_entity_poly.pdbx_seq_one_letter_code
_entity_poly.pdbx_strand_id
1 'polypeptide(L)' 'MVRQCPKCKSNEYNNPKMLMMINKCGHPLCQNCVENIYARNSARCPYDGCGKMLRKNDFWSSFSMIP' A
#
# COMPACT_ATOMS: atom_id res chain seq x y z
N MET A 1 15.83 10.03 -2.33
CA MET A 1 14.66 9.62 -3.14
C MET A 1 13.60 9.16 -2.15
N VAL A 2 12.73 10.06 -1.71
CA VAL A 2 11.85 9.77 -0.56
C VAL A 2 10.70 8.88 -1.02
N ARG A 3 10.59 7.67 -0.46
CA ARG A 3 9.45 6.79 -0.72
C ARG A 3 8.25 7.28 0.09
N GLN A 4 7.47 8.18 -0.50
CA GLN A 4 6.29 8.77 0.13
C GLN A 4 5.01 8.08 -0.35
N CYS A 5 4.13 7.72 0.57
CA CYS A 5 2.84 7.14 0.21
C CYS A 5 1.90 8.20 -0.38
N PRO A 6 1.26 7.96 -1.54
CA PRO A 6 0.39 8.93 -2.19
C PRO A 6 -0.87 9.26 -1.37
N LYS A 7 -1.28 8.40 -0.43
CA LYS A 7 -2.48 8.65 0.40
C LYS A 7 -2.21 9.37 1.71
N CYS A 8 -1.36 8.83 2.56
CA CYS A 8 -1.10 9.43 3.87
C CYS A 8 0.04 10.46 3.84
N LYS A 9 0.75 10.60 2.71
CA LYS A 9 1.98 11.39 2.60
C LYS A 9 3.06 10.98 3.61
N SER A 10 2.91 9.81 4.24
CA SER A 10 3.88 9.28 5.18
C SER A 10 5.13 8.84 4.42
N ASN A 11 6.26 9.09 5.04
CA ASN A 11 7.59 8.83 4.55
C ASN A 11 8.38 8.09 5.63
N GLU A 12 9.54 7.58 5.26
CA GLU A 12 10.50 6.93 6.16
C GLU A 12 10.92 7.83 7.35
N TYR A 13 10.84 9.16 7.21
CA TYR A 13 11.13 10.10 8.31
C TYR A 13 10.07 10.09 9.41
N ASN A 14 8.79 10.03 9.05
CA ASN A 14 7.69 9.98 10.02
C ASN A 14 7.46 8.56 10.54
N ASN A 15 7.75 7.54 9.73
CA ASN A 15 7.59 6.16 10.17
C ASN A 15 8.67 5.25 9.53
N PRO A 16 9.84 5.09 10.17
CA PRO A 16 10.95 4.30 9.64
C PRO A 16 10.65 2.80 9.56
N LYS A 17 9.61 2.32 10.26
CA LYS A 17 9.11 0.94 10.18
C LYS A 17 8.00 0.76 9.13
N MET A 18 7.75 1.77 8.29
CA MET A 18 6.67 1.70 7.31
C MET A 18 6.96 0.68 6.22
N LEU A 19 6.19 -0.40 6.20
CA LEU A 19 6.25 -1.41 5.15
C LEU A 19 5.43 -0.96 3.93
N MET A 20 6.05 -1.04 2.74
CA MET A 20 5.38 -0.85 1.46
C MET A 20 4.85 -2.21 0.97
N MET A 21 3.55 -2.26 0.69
CA MET A 21 2.88 -3.44 0.15
C MET A 21 2.50 -3.17 -1.31
N ILE A 22 2.62 -4.17 -2.16
CA ILE A 22 2.16 -4.15 -3.55
C ILE A 22 0.86 -4.95 -3.62
N ASN A 23 -0.09 -4.47 -4.40
CA ASN A 23 -1.33 -5.21 -4.68
C ASN A 23 -1.31 -5.83 -6.07
N LYS A 24 -2.33 -6.64 -6.39
CA LYS A 24 -2.52 -7.27 -7.70
C LYS A 24 -2.56 -6.31 -8.89
N CYS A 25 -2.82 -5.01 -8.69
CA CYS A 25 -2.76 -4.01 -9.75
C CYS A 25 -1.34 -3.49 -10.00
N GLY A 26 -0.35 -3.87 -9.18
CA GLY A 26 1.02 -3.39 -9.25
C GLY A 26 1.27 -2.07 -8.51
N HIS A 27 0.28 -1.54 -7.78
CA HIS A 27 0.43 -0.25 -7.11
C HIS A 27 0.99 -0.40 -5.68
N PRO A 28 2.05 0.35 -5.30
CA PRO A 28 2.57 0.36 -3.95
C PRO A 28 1.71 1.20 -3.01
N LEU A 29 1.45 0.67 -1.82
CA LEU A 29 0.70 1.34 -0.78
C LEU A 29 1.31 1.04 0.60
N CYS A 30 1.27 2.02 1.50
CA CYS A 30 1.78 1.85 2.86
C CYS A 30 0.93 0.85 3.66
N GLN A 31 1.54 0.01 4.50
CA GLN A 31 0.78 -0.94 5.34
C GLN A 31 -0.33 -0.24 6.12
N ASN A 32 -0.04 0.88 6.79
CA ASN A 32 -1.05 1.63 7.55
C ASN A 32 -2.24 2.08 6.69
N CYS A 33 -1.98 2.43 5.43
CA CYS A 33 -2.98 2.84 4.45
C CYS A 33 -3.79 1.65 3.95
N VAL A 34 -3.14 0.50 3.75
CA VAL A 34 -3.83 -0.74 3.43
C VAL A 34 -4.81 -1.07 4.55
N GLU A 35 -4.36 -1.02 5.80
CA GLU A 35 -5.22 -1.33 6.95
C GLU A 35 -6.37 -0.33 7.13
N ASN A 36 -6.13 0.96 6.88
CA ASN A 36 -7.17 1.99 6.95
C ASN A 36 -8.17 1.92 5.79
N ILE A 37 -7.68 1.92 4.54
CA ILE A 37 -8.53 1.99 3.33
C ILE A 37 -9.30 0.68 3.16
N TYR A 38 -8.65 -0.45 3.43
CA TYR A 38 -9.24 -1.79 3.32
C TYR A 38 -9.74 -2.32 4.67
N ALA A 39 -9.96 -1.44 5.66
CA ALA A 39 -10.56 -1.81 6.95
C ALA A 39 -11.89 -2.54 6.78
N ARG A 40 -12.67 -2.15 5.75
CA ARG A 40 -13.95 -2.78 5.38
C ARG A 40 -13.80 -4.05 4.54
N ASN A 41 -12.69 -4.79 4.66
CA ASN A 41 -12.26 -5.93 3.85
C ASN A 41 -11.93 -5.64 2.38
N SER A 42 -12.72 -4.80 1.70
CA SER A 42 -12.56 -4.48 0.28
C SER A 42 -12.72 -2.99 0.03
N ALA A 43 -11.90 -2.47 -0.90
CA ALA A 43 -11.95 -1.09 -1.33
C ALA A 43 -11.41 -0.96 -2.77
N ARG A 44 -11.69 0.17 -3.40
CA ARG A 44 -11.11 0.48 -4.72
C ARG A 44 -9.66 0.94 -4.54
N CYS A 45 -8.81 0.59 -5.51
CA CYS A 45 -7.43 1.05 -5.56
C CYS A 45 -7.42 2.60 -5.52
N PRO A 46 -6.71 3.22 -4.57
CA PRO A 46 -6.69 4.68 -4.40
C PRO A 46 -5.82 5.41 -5.43
N TYR A 47 -5.17 4.68 -6.35
CA TYR A 47 -4.40 5.25 -7.45
C TYR A 47 -5.35 5.85 -8.50
N ASP A 48 -4.98 7.05 -8.95
CA ASP A 48 -5.69 7.75 -10.01
C ASP A 48 -5.64 6.92 -11.31
N GLY A 49 -6.80 6.77 -11.96
CA GLY A 49 -6.95 5.94 -13.16
C GLY A 49 -7.03 4.42 -12.94
N CYS A 50 -6.83 3.88 -11.74
CA CYS A 50 -6.91 2.43 -11.52
C CYS A 50 -8.33 1.94 -11.21
N GLY A 51 -8.96 2.45 -10.13
CA GLY A 51 -10.34 2.14 -9.75
C GLY A 51 -10.68 0.67 -9.43
N LYS A 52 -9.75 -0.28 -9.59
CA LYS A 52 -9.98 -1.72 -9.40
C LYS A 52 -10.37 -2.07 -7.97
N MET A 53 -11.37 -2.93 -7.81
CA MET A 53 -11.75 -3.49 -6.50
C MET A 53 -10.68 -4.48 -6.04
N LEU A 54 -10.15 -4.25 -4.85
CA LEU A 54 -9.11 -5.07 -4.23
C LEU A 54 -9.54 -5.42 -2.80
N ARG A 55 -9.04 -6.55 -2.30
CA ARG A 55 -9.24 -6.95 -0.91
C ARG A 55 -7.96 -6.73 -0.11
N LYS A 56 -8.07 -6.59 1.21
CA LYS A 56 -6.90 -6.50 2.12
C LYS A 56 -5.92 -7.65 1.90
N ASN A 57 -6.43 -8.85 1.63
CA ASN A 57 -5.63 -10.07 1.41
C ASN A 57 -4.92 -10.12 0.04
N ASP A 58 -5.24 -9.20 -0.89
CA ASP A 58 -4.54 -9.12 -2.18
C ASP A 58 -3.24 -8.28 -2.11
N PHE A 59 -2.88 -7.79 -0.93
CA PHE A 59 -1.65 -7.03 -0.70
C PHE A 59 -0.55 -7.95 -0.16
N TRP A 60 0.65 -7.85 -0.74
CA TRP A 60 1.84 -8.53 -0.25
C TRP A 60 2.97 -7.54 0.01
N SER A 61 3.82 -7.85 0.98
CA SER A 61 5.01 -7.06 1.27
C SER A 61 5.97 -7.16 0.09
N SER A 62 6.34 -6.02 -0.52
CA SER A 62 7.34 -5.99 -1.61
C SER A 62 8.77 -6.16 -1.11
N PHE A 63 8.94 -6.39 0.20
CA PHE A 63 10.24 -6.66 0.80
C PHE A 63 10.67 -8.08 0.43
N SER A 64 11.22 -8.17 -0.77
CA SER A 64 12.22 -9.11 -1.25
C SER A 64 12.76 -10.03 -0.15
N MET A 65 12.13 -11.20 0.02
CA MET A 65 12.85 -12.41 0.37
C MET A 65 13.23 -13.03 -0.97
N ILE A 66 14.34 -12.56 -1.54
CA ILE A 66 15.07 -13.32 -2.57
C ILE A 66 15.94 -14.28 -1.75
N PRO A 67 15.72 -15.60 -1.79
CA PRO A 67 16.69 -16.56 -1.27
C PRO A 67 18.02 -16.47 -2.04
#